data_AF-A0A8B8UI67-F1
#
_entry.id   AF-A0A8B8UI67-F1
#
_cell.length_a   1.000
_cell.length_b   1.000
_cell.length_c   1.000
_cell.angle_alpha   90.00
_cell.angle_beta   90.00
_cell.angle_gamma   90.00
#
_symmetry.space_group_name_H-M   'P 1'
#
loop_
_entity.id
_entity.type
_entity.pdbx_description
1 polymer ?
#
loop_
_entity_poly.entity_id
_entity_poly.type
_entity_poly.pdbx_seq_one_letter_code
_entity_poly.pdbx_strand_id
1 'polypeptide(L)'
;MACARPLISVYSEKGESSGKNVTLPAVFKAPIRPDIVNFVHTNLRKNNRQPYAVSELAGHQTSAESWGTGRAVARIPRVRGGGTHRSGQGAFGNMCRGGRMFAPTKTWRCWHRRVNTTQKRYAICSALAASALPALVMSKGHHIEEVPELPLVVEDKVESYKKTKEAVLLLKKLKVYASQRMRAGKGKMRNRRRTQRRGPCIIYNEDNGIIKAFRNIPGITLLNVSKLNVLKLAPGGHVRHFCIWTESAFCKLDELYGTWRKAASLKSNYNLPTHKMLNTDLSRILKSPEIQRALRAPHKKIHRRVLKKNPLKNLRIMLKLNPYAKTMRRNTILRQAKNHKIRMDKAAAALQAKSDEKGVPGKKPVVGKKGKKVVGVKKQKKPVVGKKAAATKKPAADKKPAADKKPAADKKPAEKKPTTEEKKAVA
;
A
#
# COMPACT_ATOMS: atom_id res chain seq x y z
N MET A 1 -12.07 1.80 36.24
CA MET A 1 -11.97 1.93 34.76
C MET A 1 -11.07 3.11 34.44
N ALA A 2 -9.77 2.86 34.20
CA ALA A 2 -8.74 3.91 34.20
C ALA A 2 -8.29 4.29 32.78
N CYS A 3 -8.89 5.36 32.24
CA CYS A 3 -8.35 6.08 31.09
C CYS A 3 -8.54 7.57 31.33
N ALA A 4 -7.44 8.33 31.47
CA ALA A 4 -7.49 9.74 31.81
C ALA A 4 -8.10 10.58 30.66
N ARG A 5 -8.99 11.51 31.03
CA ARG A 5 -9.53 12.56 30.16
C ARG A 5 -8.74 13.85 30.43
N PRO A 6 -7.94 14.38 29.48
CA PRO A 6 -7.29 15.66 29.65
C PRO A 6 -8.31 16.81 29.65
N LEU A 7 -7.90 17.95 30.20
CA LEU A 7 -8.49 19.26 29.88
C LEU A 7 -8.01 19.70 28.49
N ILE A 8 -8.84 20.47 27.80
CA ILE A 8 -8.59 21.01 26.45
C ILE A 8 -8.90 22.51 26.48
N SER A 9 -8.06 23.29 25.81
CA SER A 9 -8.20 24.74 25.73
C SER A 9 -9.37 25.12 24.82
N VAL A 10 -10.18 26.11 25.21
CA VAL A 10 -11.05 26.81 24.27
C VAL A 10 -10.25 27.93 23.60
N TYR A 11 -10.38 28.06 22.29
CA TYR A 11 -9.73 29.11 21.50
C TYR A 11 -10.70 30.23 21.13
N SER A 12 -10.26 31.45 21.38
CA SER A 12 -10.93 32.68 20.91
C SER A 12 -10.93 32.79 19.39
N GLU A 13 -11.75 33.68 18.84
CA GLU A 13 -11.78 33.94 17.39
C GLU A 13 -10.46 34.47 16.78
N LYS A 14 -9.53 34.96 17.62
CA LYS A 14 -8.17 35.35 17.22
C LYS A 14 -7.24 34.14 17.01
N GLY A 15 -7.64 32.97 17.51
CA GLY A 15 -6.82 31.75 17.55
C GLY A 15 -5.81 31.74 18.70
N GLU A 16 -6.08 32.50 19.76
CA GLU A 16 -5.41 32.48 21.08
C GLU A 16 -6.31 31.72 22.07
N SER A 17 -5.74 31.06 23.08
CA SER A 17 -6.55 30.43 24.14
C SER A 17 -7.29 31.50 24.95
N SER A 18 -8.58 31.28 25.26
CA SER A 18 -9.38 32.20 26.07
C SER A 18 -9.31 31.90 27.58
N GLY A 19 -8.37 31.05 28.03
CA GLY A 19 -8.20 30.66 29.43
C GLY A 19 -9.26 29.65 29.94
N LYS A 20 -10.40 29.53 29.26
CA LYS A 20 -11.39 28.47 29.50
C LYS A 20 -10.83 27.10 29.13
N ASN A 21 -11.14 26.10 29.94
CA ASN A 21 -10.76 24.70 29.72
C ASN A 21 -11.97 23.76 29.85
N VAL A 22 -12.08 22.78 28.94
CA VAL A 22 -13.16 21.76 28.96
C VAL A 22 -12.58 20.35 29.01
N THR A 23 -13.13 19.47 29.86
CA THR A 23 -12.65 18.08 29.97
C THR A 23 -13.03 17.25 28.74
N LEU A 24 -12.05 16.72 27.99
CA LEU A 24 -12.25 15.91 26.77
C LEU A 24 -13.41 14.90 26.93
N PRO A 25 -14.53 15.02 26.19
CA PRO A 25 -15.67 14.11 26.29
C PRO A 25 -15.32 12.64 26.15
N ALA A 26 -15.98 11.77 26.92
CA ALA A 26 -15.63 10.35 27.00
C ALA A 26 -15.80 9.62 25.65
N VAL A 27 -16.67 10.11 24.77
CA VAL A 27 -16.83 9.61 23.40
C VAL A 27 -15.55 9.66 22.56
N PHE A 28 -14.61 10.57 22.85
CA PHE A 28 -13.32 10.63 22.15
C PHE A 28 -12.32 9.55 22.58
N LYS A 29 -12.56 8.88 23.71
CA LYS A 29 -11.77 7.72 24.16
C LYS A 29 -12.38 6.39 23.67
N ALA A 30 -13.52 6.41 22.98
CA ALA A 30 -14.22 5.22 22.51
C ALA A 30 -13.38 4.36 21.53
N PRO A 31 -13.60 3.03 21.48
CA PRO A 31 -12.89 2.14 20.56
C PRO A 31 -13.09 2.53 19.08
N ILE A 32 -11.97 2.63 18.34
CA ILE A 32 -11.96 2.97 16.91
C ILE A 32 -12.09 1.69 16.07
N ARG A 33 -13.23 1.53 15.37
CA ARG A 33 -13.51 0.37 14.50
C ARG A 33 -13.72 0.79 13.04
N PRO A 34 -12.65 0.86 12.22
CA PRO A 34 -12.75 1.29 10.82
C PRO A 34 -13.55 0.32 9.95
N ASP A 35 -13.60 -0.96 10.33
CA ASP A 35 -14.43 -2.01 9.75
C ASP A 35 -15.93 -1.72 9.93
N ILE A 36 -16.35 -1.43 11.17
CA ILE A 36 -17.75 -1.07 11.50
C ILE A 36 -18.11 0.23 10.78
N VAL A 37 -17.23 1.24 10.80
CA VAL A 37 -17.50 2.52 10.12
C VAL A 37 -17.61 2.36 8.61
N ASN A 38 -16.76 1.55 7.97
CA ASN A 38 -16.87 1.29 6.54
C ASN A 38 -18.14 0.50 6.18
N PHE A 39 -18.53 -0.49 6.98
CA PHE A 39 -19.79 -1.24 6.81
C PHE A 39 -21.01 -0.31 6.92
N VAL A 40 -21.08 0.51 7.97
CA VAL A 40 -22.16 1.46 8.20
C VAL A 40 -22.19 2.53 7.10
N HIS A 41 -21.05 3.12 6.74
CA HIS A 41 -20.95 4.09 5.65
C HIS A 41 -21.41 3.49 4.32
N THR A 42 -20.93 2.30 3.97
CA THR A 42 -21.24 1.62 2.70
C THR A 42 -22.73 1.29 2.58
N ASN A 43 -23.40 0.94 3.68
CA ASN A 43 -24.84 0.67 3.67
C ASN A 43 -25.68 1.96 3.70
N LEU A 44 -25.37 2.94 4.55
CA LEU A 44 -26.10 4.22 4.59
C LEU A 44 -25.95 5.01 3.28
N ARG A 45 -24.79 4.94 2.60
CA ARG A 45 -24.56 5.57 1.28
C ARG A 45 -25.31 4.89 0.12
N LYS A 46 -26.08 3.83 0.38
CA LYS A 46 -27.04 3.29 -0.59
C LYS A 46 -28.38 4.02 -0.52
N ASN A 47 -28.70 4.67 0.60
CA ASN A 47 -30.04 5.15 0.92
C ASN A 47 -30.36 6.56 0.39
N ASN A 48 -29.40 7.22 -0.27
CA ASN A 48 -29.60 8.49 -0.97
C ASN A 48 -29.53 8.33 -2.51
N ARG A 49 -29.76 7.11 -3.01
CA ARG A 49 -29.73 6.78 -4.44
C ARG A 49 -31.14 6.81 -5.00
N GLN A 50 -31.36 7.58 -6.06
CA GLN A 50 -32.55 7.44 -6.88
C GLN A 50 -32.54 6.09 -7.62
N PRO A 51 -33.69 5.39 -7.72
CA PRO A 51 -33.86 4.26 -8.62
C PRO A 51 -33.54 4.63 -10.07
N TYR A 52 -33.23 3.63 -10.89
CA TYR A 52 -33.22 3.76 -12.35
C TYR A 52 -33.70 2.45 -12.97
N ALA A 53 -34.44 2.58 -14.06
CA ALA A 53 -34.99 1.49 -14.84
C ALA A 53 -34.89 1.81 -16.34
N VAL A 54 -35.17 0.81 -17.19
CA VAL A 54 -35.48 1.04 -18.61
C VAL A 54 -37.01 0.98 -18.78
N SER A 55 -37.55 1.60 -19.84
CA SER A 55 -38.98 1.45 -20.14
C SER A 55 -39.32 -0.02 -20.39
N GLU A 56 -40.43 -0.48 -19.84
CA GLU A 56 -40.81 -1.91 -19.89
C GLU A 56 -41.20 -2.33 -21.31
N LEU A 57 -41.68 -1.37 -22.11
CA LEU A 57 -42.03 -1.54 -23.52
C LEU A 57 -40.82 -1.46 -24.47
N ALA A 58 -39.61 -1.16 -23.97
CA ALA A 58 -38.43 -0.96 -24.81
C ALA A 58 -38.02 -2.26 -25.55
N GLY A 59 -38.04 -2.20 -26.89
CA GLY A 59 -37.79 -3.36 -27.74
C GLY A 59 -38.97 -4.33 -27.84
N HIS A 60 -40.14 -3.98 -27.28
CA HIS A 60 -41.39 -4.74 -27.35
C HIS A 60 -42.50 -4.05 -28.18
N GLN A 61 -42.37 -2.77 -28.50
CA GLN A 61 -43.33 -1.96 -29.29
C GLN A 61 -43.45 -2.36 -30.78
N THR A 62 -42.91 -3.51 -31.20
CA THR A 62 -42.89 -3.93 -32.60
C THR A 62 -43.53 -5.32 -32.72
N SER A 63 -44.57 -5.44 -33.55
CA SER A 63 -45.11 -6.75 -33.93
C SER A 63 -44.10 -7.49 -34.81
N ALA A 64 -43.70 -8.67 -34.36
CA ALA A 64 -42.67 -9.48 -35.00
C ALA A 64 -42.87 -10.96 -34.67
N GLU A 65 -42.51 -11.84 -35.60
CA GLU A 65 -42.83 -13.26 -35.53
C GLU A 65 -41.70 -14.10 -36.15
N SER A 66 -41.46 -15.31 -35.64
CA SER A 66 -40.43 -16.18 -36.21
C SER A 66 -40.94 -16.82 -37.50
N TRP A 67 -40.15 -16.74 -38.58
CA TRP A 67 -40.50 -17.36 -39.86
C TRP A 67 -40.32 -18.89 -39.89
N GLY A 68 -40.02 -19.51 -38.75
CA GLY A 68 -39.79 -20.96 -38.66
C GLY A 68 -38.53 -21.41 -39.39
N THR A 69 -38.54 -22.65 -39.89
CA THR A 69 -37.50 -23.27 -40.72
C THR A 69 -37.74 -22.99 -42.21
N GLY A 70 -36.89 -23.53 -43.10
CA GLY A 70 -37.13 -23.53 -44.56
C GLY A 70 -36.76 -22.24 -45.32
N ARG A 71 -36.52 -21.11 -44.65
CA ARG A 71 -36.19 -19.82 -45.32
C ARG A 71 -34.70 -19.41 -45.29
N ALA A 72 -33.78 -20.36 -45.11
CA ALA A 72 -32.32 -20.14 -45.03
C ALA A 72 -31.85 -19.06 -44.02
N VAL A 73 -32.67 -18.72 -43.02
CA VAL A 73 -32.37 -17.67 -42.03
C VAL A 73 -32.54 -18.15 -40.59
N ALA A 74 -31.83 -17.52 -39.66
CA ALA A 74 -31.98 -17.79 -38.23
C ALA A 74 -33.42 -17.55 -37.73
N ARG A 75 -33.90 -18.48 -36.90
CA ARG A 75 -35.26 -18.61 -36.31
C ARG A 75 -35.65 -17.51 -35.30
N ILE A 76 -35.05 -16.33 -35.39
CA ILE A 76 -35.38 -15.16 -34.55
C ILE A 76 -36.69 -14.51 -35.04
N PRO A 77 -37.53 -13.93 -34.15
CA PRO A 77 -38.66 -13.13 -34.59
C PRO A 77 -38.25 -11.94 -35.46
N ARG A 78 -38.99 -11.72 -36.55
CA ARG A 78 -38.74 -10.70 -37.58
C ARG A 78 -39.94 -9.79 -37.75
N VAL A 79 -39.68 -8.52 -38.03
CA VAL A 79 -40.73 -7.51 -38.24
C VAL A 79 -41.53 -7.85 -39.50
N ARG A 80 -42.86 -7.90 -39.37
CA ARG A 80 -43.81 -8.17 -40.46
C ARG A 80 -43.96 -6.94 -41.39
N GLY A 81 -44.56 -7.13 -42.57
CA GLY A 81 -44.72 -6.09 -43.59
C GLY A 81 -43.57 -6.02 -44.61
N GLY A 82 -43.55 -4.97 -45.42
CA GLY A 82 -42.59 -4.74 -46.51
C GLY A 82 -42.26 -3.26 -46.70
N GLY A 83 -41.70 -2.89 -47.86
CA GLY A 83 -41.53 -1.51 -48.32
C GLY A 83 -40.57 -0.61 -47.51
N THR A 84 -39.96 -1.09 -46.43
CA THR A 84 -39.09 -0.28 -45.56
C THR A 84 -37.85 -1.05 -45.13
N HIS A 85 -36.74 -0.36 -44.85
CA HIS A 85 -35.52 -1.01 -44.37
C HIS A 85 -35.69 -1.83 -43.07
N ARG A 86 -36.78 -1.64 -42.31
CA ARG A 86 -37.04 -2.35 -41.05
C ARG A 86 -37.76 -3.68 -41.23
N SER A 87 -38.47 -3.91 -42.34
CA SER A 87 -39.15 -5.19 -42.59
C SER A 87 -38.15 -6.35 -42.66
N GLY A 88 -38.56 -7.54 -42.22
CA GLY A 88 -37.71 -8.75 -42.22
C GLY A 88 -36.50 -8.73 -41.25
N GLN A 89 -36.18 -7.61 -40.61
CA GLN A 89 -35.13 -7.52 -39.60
C GLN A 89 -35.53 -8.21 -38.29
N GLY A 90 -34.53 -8.69 -37.54
CA GLY A 90 -34.72 -9.28 -36.22
C GLY A 90 -35.28 -8.29 -35.17
N ALA A 91 -36.06 -8.83 -34.23
CA ALA A 91 -36.72 -8.12 -33.15
C ALA A 91 -36.74 -8.94 -31.83
N PHE A 92 -37.20 -8.31 -30.75
CA PHE A 92 -37.27 -8.80 -29.36
C PHE A 92 -35.95 -9.23 -28.70
N GLY A 93 -35.09 -10.01 -29.35
CA GLY A 93 -33.89 -10.62 -28.76
C GLY A 93 -32.83 -9.60 -28.32
N ASN A 94 -32.07 -9.95 -27.27
CA ASN A 94 -31.00 -9.10 -26.72
C ASN A 94 -29.74 -9.01 -27.59
N MET A 95 -29.61 -9.91 -28.56
CA MET A 95 -28.62 -9.85 -29.64
C MET A 95 -29.11 -9.06 -30.87
N CYS A 96 -30.38 -8.64 -30.91
CA CYS A 96 -30.93 -7.88 -32.03
C CYS A 96 -30.73 -6.37 -31.85
N ARG A 97 -30.27 -5.68 -32.90
CA ARG A 97 -30.25 -4.22 -32.95
C ARG A 97 -31.68 -3.68 -32.78
N GLY A 98 -31.93 -2.93 -31.70
CA GLY A 98 -33.27 -2.42 -31.35
C GLY A 98 -34.18 -3.41 -30.62
N GLY A 99 -33.69 -4.60 -30.23
CA GLY A 99 -34.40 -5.51 -29.34
C GLY A 99 -34.34 -5.09 -27.86
N ARG A 100 -34.96 -5.87 -26.97
CA ARG A 100 -34.92 -5.61 -25.52
C ARG A 100 -33.58 -6.03 -24.93
N MET A 101 -33.11 -5.36 -23.87
CA MET A 101 -31.93 -5.84 -23.15
C MET A 101 -32.21 -7.12 -22.35
N PHE A 102 -31.20 -7.96 -22.14
CA PHE A 102 -31.27 -9.06 -21.18
C PHE A 102 -31.46 -8.51 -19.74
N ALA A 103 -32.30 -9.19 -18.96
CA ALA A 103 -32.66 -8.82 -17.58
C ALA A 103 -32.90 -7.31 -17.36
N PRO A 104 -33.94 -6.71 -17.99
CA PRO A 104 -34.25 -5.28 -17.89
C PRO A 104 -34.25 -4.78 -16.45
N THR A 105 -33.55 -3.67 -16.18
CA THR A 105 -33.43 -3.13 -14.83
C THR A 105 -34.78 -2.63 -14.32
N LYS A 106 -35.33 -3.29 -13.30
CA LYS A 106 -36.62 -2.96 -12.66
C LYS A 106 -36.49 -1.93 -11.53
N THR A 107 -37.54 -1.13 -11.34
CA THR A 107 -37.65 -0.09 -10.31
C THR A 107 -37.58 -0.65 -8.89
N TRP A 108 -38.26 -1.78 -8.63
CA TRP A 108 -38.38 -2.45 -7.33
C TRP A 108 -37.12 -3.20 -6.85
N ARG A 109 -35.99 -3.05 -7.53
CA ARG A 109 -34.69 -3.53 -7.02
C ARG A 109 -34.50 -3.03 -5.59
N CYS A 110 -34.05 -3.88 -4.67
CA CYS A 110 -33.77 -3.47 -3.29
C CYS A 110 -32.56 -2.50 -3.25
N TRP A 111 -32.80 -1.19 -3.38
CA TRP A 111 -31.79 -0.13 -3.37
C TRP A 111 -31.29 0.18 -1.95
N HIS A 112 -32.23 0.35 -1.02
CA HIS A 112 -32.01 0.77 0.36
C HIS A 112 -31.43 -0.37 1.22
N ARG A 113 -30.72 -0.04 2.31
CA ARG A 113 -30.28 -0.99 3.34
C ARG A 113 -30.51 -0.42 4.74
N ARG A 114 -31.22 -1.18 5.57
CA ARG A 114 -31.31 -0.92 7.03
C ARG A 114 -29.99 -1.26 7.70
N VAL A 115 -29.71 -0.57 8.82
CA VAL A 115 -28.52 -0.75 9.66
C VAL A 115 -28.97 -0.54 11.12
N ASN A 116 -28.49 -1.37 12.04
CA ASN A 116 -28.93 -1.35 13.44
C ASN A 116 -28.53 -0.02 14.11
N THR A 117 -29.41 0.53 14.95
CA THR A 117 -29.19 1.85 15.58
C THR A 117 -27.95 1.85 16.48
N THR A 118 -27.66 0.76 17.20
CA THR A 118 -26.42 0.54 17.95
C THR A 118 -25.18 0.60 17.06
N GLN A 119 -25.20 -0.04 15.88
CA GLN A 119 -24.09 0.02 14.92
C GLN A 119 -23.89 1.44 14.36
N LYS A 120 -24.98 2.18 14.06
CA LYS A 120 -24.91 3.59 13.67
C LYS A 120 -24.26 4.46 14.76
N ARG A 121 -24.71 4.30 16.02
CA ARG A 121 -24.17 5.03 17.19
C ARG A 121 -22.68 4.69 17.42
N TYR A 122 -22.30 3.41 17.34
CA TYR A 122 -20.91 2.94 17.40
C TYR A 122 -20.05 3.60 16.32
N ALA A 123 -20.50 3.58 15.06
CA ALA A 123 -19.77 4.17 13.95
C ALA A 123 -19.56 5.69 14.08
N ILE A 124 -20.46 6.41 14.74
CA ILE A 124 -20.22 7.83 15.10
C ILE A 124 -19.14 7.92 16.17
N CYS A 125 -19.24 7.16 17.28
CA CYS A 125 -18.24 7.18 18.35
C CYS A 125 -16.82 6.86 17.83
N SER A 126 -16.67 5.81 17.00
CA SER A 126 -15.39 5.46 16.37
C SER A 126 -14.87 6.52 15.39
N ALA A 127 -15.73 7.33 14.77
CA ALA A 127 -15.29 8.43 13.91
C ALA A 127 -14.89 9.67 14.71
N LEU A 128 -15.55 9.92 15.86
CA LEU A 128 -15.21 10.99 16.80
C LEU A 128 -13.87 10.73 17.50
N ALA A 129 -13.71 9.56 18.12
CA ALA A 129 -12.45 9.15 18.77
C ALA A 129 -11.25 9.22 17.81
N ALA A 130 -11.46 8.88 16.54
CA ALA A 130 -10.41 8.94 15.53
C ALA A 130 -10.13 10.35 14.98
N SER A 131 -11.04 11.33 15.12
CA SER A 131 -10.76 12.74 14.79
C SER A 131 -9.95 13.49 15.87
N ALA A 132 -9.87 12.93 17.09
CA ALA A 132 -9.02 13.44 18.17
C ALA A 132 -7.54 12.99 18.08
N LEU A 133 -7.19 12.11 17.13
CA LEU A 133 -5.82 11.59 16.99
C LEU A 133 -5.09 12.25 15.81
N PRO A 134 -4.06 13.10 16.04
CA PRO A 134 -3.38 13.84 14.98
C PRO A 134 -2.88 12.96 13.83
N ALA A 135 -2.19 11.85 14.13
CA ALA A 135 -1.69 10.92 13.11
C ALA A 135 -2.80 10.32 12.23
N LEU A 136 -4.00 10.11 12.78
CA LEU A 136 -5.15 9.66 11.98
C LEU A 136 -5.67 10.77 11.08
N VAL A 137 -5.78 12.00 11.56
CA VAL A 137 -6.21 13.17 10.76
C VAL A 137 -5.18 13.52 9.66
N MET A 138 -3.89 13.55 10.00
CA MET A 138 -2.78 13.73 9.04
C MET A 138 -2.75 12.63 7.98
N SER A 139 -3.08 11.38 8.31
CA SER A 139 -3.11 10.28 7.32
C SER A 139 -4.32 10.31 6.36
N LYS A 140 -5.24 11.28 6.50
CA LYS A 140 -6.18 11.71 5.43
C LYS A 140 -5.55 12.78 4.51
N GLY A 141 -4.45 13.36 4.96
CA GLY A 141 -3.75 14.51 4.40
C GLY A 141 -4.44 15.85 4.70
N HIS A 142 -5.24 15.96 5.77
CA HIS A 142 -5.64 17.29 6.25
C HIS A 142 -4.39 18.03 6.70
N HIS A 143 -4.24 19.29 6.26
CA HIS A 143 -3.19 20.16 6.73
C HIS A 143 -3.59 20.70 8.10
N ILE A 144 -2.85 20.25 9.11
CA ILE A 144 -3.05 20.52 10.55
C ILE A 144 -1.72 20.77 11.26
N GLU A 145 -0.66 21.05 10.49
CA GLU A 145 0.70 21.33 10.96
C GLU A 145 0.77 22.68 11.72
N GLU A 146 -0.13 23.61 11.40
CA GLU A 146 -0.29 24.94 12.01
C GLU A 146 -1.47 25.00 13.02
N VAL A 147 -2.05 23.86 13.39
CA VAL A 147 -3.18 23.78 14.33
C VAL A 147 -2.66 23.58 15.76
N PRO A 148 -3.07 24.41 16.74
CA PRO A 148 -2.46 24.38 18.08
C PRO A 148 -2.88 23.17 18.92
N GLU A 149 -4.13 22.70 18.80
CA GLU A 149 -4.68 21.61 19.60
C GLU A 149 -5.68 20.74 18.82
N LEU A 150 -5.80 19.47 19.20
CA LEU A 150 -6.73 18.49 18.62
C LEU A 150 -7.36 17.61 19.71
N PRO A 151 -8.71 17.56 19.84
CA PRO A 151 -9.73 18.33 19.11
C PRO A 151 -9.60 19.86 19.23
N LEU A 152 -9.85 20.58 18.13
CA LEU A 152 -9.89 22.03 18.14
C LEU A 152 -11.27 22.51 18.59
N VAL A 153 -11.32 23.27 19.70
CA VAL A 153 -12.55 23.85 20.28
C VAL A 153 -12.45 25.38 20.20
N VAL A 154 -13.51 26.04 19.74
CA VAL A 154 -13.62 27.50 19.65
C VAL A 154 -14.83 28.02 20.41
N GLU A 155 -14.80 29.29 20.80
CA GLU A 155 -15.90 29.94 21.53
C GLU A 155 -17.23 29.94 20.74
N ASP A 156 -18.36 29.88 21.46
CA ASP A 156 -19.71 29.89 20.88
C ASP A 156 -20.05 31.19 20.10
N LYS A 157 -19.24 32.25 20.23
CA LYS A 157 -19.32 33.47 19.40
C LYS A 157 -19.30 33.14 17.89
N VAL A 158 -18.61 32.07 17.49
CA VAL A 158 -18.57 31.57 16.10
C VAL A 158 -19.95 31.11 15.60
N GLU A 159 -20.89 30.75 16.48
CA GLU A 159 -22.27 30.38 16.10
C GLU A 159 -23.10 31.59 15.62
N SER A 160 -22.79 32.79 16.12
CA SER A 160 -23.48 34.04 15.77
C SER A 160 -22.99 34.74 14.50
N TYR A 161 -21.89 34.27 13.90
CA TYR A 161 -21.26 34.88 12.71
C TYR A 161 -22.26 35.07 11.56
N LYS A 162 -22.25 36.26 10.96
CA LYS A 162 -23.21 36.62 9.89
C LYS A 162 -22.55 36.69 8.52
N LYS A 163 -21.27 37.08 8.42
CA LYS A 163 -20.59 37.32 7.14
C LYS A 163 -19.48 36.31 6.88
N THR A 164 -19.37 35.87 5.63
CA THR A 164 -18.29 34.97 5.15
C THR A 164 -16.89 35.53 5.40
N LYS A 165 -16.72 36.85 5.52
CA LYS A 165 -15.44 37.51 5.82
C LYS A 165 -14.92 37.16 7.22
N GLU A 166 -15.80 37.11 8.22
CA GLU A 166 -15.49 36.66 9.60
C GLU A 166 -15.08 35.18 9.59
N ALA A 167 -15.91 34.34 8.97
CA ALA A 167 -15.69 32.91 8.82
C ALA A 167 -14.38 32.55 8.10
N VAL A 168 -13.99 33.31 7.06
CA VAL A 168 -12.69 33.14 6.39
C VAL A 168 -11.53 33.64 7.25
N LEU A 169 -11.71 34.71 8.03
CA LEU A 169 -10.66 35.25 8.91
C LEU A 169 -10.28 34.24 10.00
N LEU A 170 -11.25 33.65 10.69
CA LEU A 170 -11.06 32.56 11.65
C LEU A 170 -10.28 31.38 11.02
N LEU A 171 -10.57 31.07 9.76
CA LEU A 171 -9.96 29.97 9.03
C LEU A 171 -8.67 30.33 8.27
N LYS A 172 -8.12 31.56 8.39
CA LYS A 172 -6.91 31.96 7.62
C LYS A 172 -5.68 31.10 7.91
N LYS A 173 -5.53 30.59 9.14
CA LYS A 173 -4.46 29.65 9.55
C LYS A 173 -4.68 28.22 8.98
N LEU A 174 -5.86 27.93 8.40
CA LEU A 174 -6.21 26.62 7.85
C LEU A 174 -6.20 26.63 6.31
N LYS A 175 -5.14 26.06 5.73
CA LYS A 175 -4.91 25.99 4.27
C LYS A 175 -5.85 24.98 3.58
N VAL A 176 -7.08 25.42 3.27
CA VAL A 176 -8.14 24.60 2.62
C VAL A 176 -8.11 24.61 1.08
N TYR A 177 -7.31 25.50 0.48
CA TYR A 177 -7.41 25.89 -0.93
C TYR A 177 -6.77 24.92 -1.95
N ALA A 178 -6.93 25.22 -3.25
CA ALA A 178 -6.28 24.55 -4.40
C ALA A 178 -6.54 23.03 -4.61
N SER A 179 -7.78 22.56 -4.48
CA SER A 179 -8.15 21.15 -4.80
C SER A 179 -9.31 20.93 -5.79
N GLN A 180 -9.81 22.00 -6.44
CA GLN A 180 -10.90 21.89 -7.40
C GLN A 180 -10.40 21.44 -8.78
N ARG A 181 -11.06 20.43 -9.37
CA ARG A 181 -10.77 19.96 -10.74
C ARG A 181 -12.00 19.39 -11.46
N MET A 182 -11.93 19.33 -12.78
CA MET A 182 -12.96 18.71 -13.63
C MET A 182 -13.04 17.19 -13.40
N ARG A 183 -14.25 16.62 -13.45
CA ARG A 183 -14.47 15.19 -13.30
C ARG A 183 -14.14 14.43 -14.59
N ALA A 184 -13.40 13.32 -14.47
CA ALA A 184 -13.17 12.40 -15.57
C ALA A 184 -14.47 11.67 -16.04
N GLY A 185 -14.51 11.31 -17.31
CA GLY A 185 -15.57 10.48 -17.91
C GLY A 185 -16.96 11.11 -18.01
N LYS A 186 -17.97 10.27 -18.29
CA LYS A 186 -19.37 10.66 -18.59
C LYS A 186 -20.10 11.35 -17.42
N GLY A 187 -19.50 11.45 -16.23
CA GLY A 187 -20.07 12.21 -15.10
C GLY A 187 -20.26 13.70 -15.39
N LYS A 188 -19.50 14.27 -16.34
CA LYS A 188 -19.66 15.65 -16.81
C LYS A 188 -21.04 15.94 -17.42
N MET A 189 -21.65 14.95 -18.07
CA MET A 189 -22.98 15.02 -18.70
C MET A 189 -24.13 14.72 -17.73
N ARG A 190 -23.85 14.39 -16.46
CA ARG A 190 -24.87 13.99 -15.46
C ARG A 190 -24.79 14.87 -14.22
N ASN A 191 -24.80 16.19 -14.43
CA ASN A 191 -24.77 17.28 -13.44
C ASN A 191 -23.69 17.15 -12.34
N ARG A 192 -22.55 16.51 -12.67
CA ARG A 192 -21.44 16.26 -11.75
C ARG A 192 -20.09 16.70 -12.34
N ARG A 193 -20.09 17.84 -13.06
CA ARG A 193 -18.97 18.36 -13.87
C ARG A 193 -17.69 18.62 -13.08
N ARG A 194 -17.76 19.19 -11.87
CA ARG A 194 -16.62 19.50 -10.99
C ARG A 194 -16.46 18.48 -9.84
N THR A 195 -15.25 18.46 -9.27
CA THR A 195 -14.85 17.68 -8.08
C THR A 195 -13.90 18.50 -7.22
N GLN A 196 -13.94 18.32 -5.90
CA GLN A 196 -13.06 18.98 -4.93
C GLN A 196 -12.83 18.08 -3.71
N ARG A 197 -11.82 18.39 -2.89
CA ARG A 197 -11.58 17.71 -1.60
C ARG A 197 -12.66 18.08 -0.57
N ARG A 198 -12.71 17.35 0.55
CA ARG A 198 -13.39 17.80 1.77
C ARG A 198 -12.37 18.54 2.64
N GLY A 199 -12.75 19.73 3.09
CA GLY A 199 -12.01 20.55 4.05
C GLY A 199 -12.38 20.16 5.49
N PRO A 200 -12.36 21.07 6.47
CA PRO A 200 -12.81 20.78 7.83
C PRO A 200 -14.32 20.50 7.90
N CYS A 201 -14.71 19.76 8.92
CA CYS A 201 -16.09 19.71 9.40
C CYS A 201 -16.24 20.67 10.59
N ILE A 202 -17.19 21.61 10.53
CA ILE A 202 -17.54 22.48 11.65
C ILE A 202 -18.78 21.91 12.32
N ILE A 203 -18.69 21.72 13.65
CA ILE A 203 -19.72 21.09 14.46
C ILE A 203 -20.18 22.09 15.53
N TYR A 204 -21.48 22.41 15.50
CA TYR A 204 -22.11 23.46 16.28
C TYR A 204 -23.35 22.94 17.05
N ASN A 205 -23.79 23.68 18.05
CA ASN A 205 -25.01 23.41 18.81
C ASN A 205 -26.23 24.07 18.16
N GLU A 206 -26.18 25.37 17.87
CA GLU A 206 -27.31 26.16 17.35
C GLU A 206 -26.93 27.00 16.11
N ASP A 207 -27.91 27.36 15.26
CA ASP A 207 -27.67 28.14 14.04
C ASP A 207 -28.10 29.59 14.20
N ASN A 208 -27.29 30.36 14.92
CA ASN A 208 -27.47 31.80 15.09
C ASN A 208 -26.93 32.62 13.89
N GLY A 209 -26.53 31.96 12.80
CA GLY A 209 -25.96 32.58 11.60
C GLY A 209 -24.86 31.73 10.93
N ILE A 210 -24.22 30.84 11.71
CA ILE A 210 -23.09 30.01 11.27
C ILE A 210 -23.31 29.27 9.95
N ILE A 211 -24.53 28.77 9.66
CA ILE A 211 -24.78 28.14 8.36
C ILE A 211 -24.66 29.15 7.22
N LYS A 212 -25.18 30.37 7.38
CA LYS A 212 -25.11 31.42 6.36
C LYS A 212 -23.66 31.90 6.15
N ALA A 213 -22.88 32.05 7.22
CA ALA A 213 -21.48 32.48 7.15
C ALA A 213 -20.54 31.45 6.51
N PHE A 214 -20.65 30.16 6.88
CA PHE A 214 -19.68 29.14 6.42
C PHE A 214 -20.10 28.39 5.13
N ARG A 215 -21.40 28.36 4.74
CA ARG A 215 -21.88 27.56 3.59
C ARG A 215 -21.22 27.86 2.24
N ASN A 216 -20.71 29.08 2.04
CA ASN A 216 -20.12 29.50 0.78
C ASN A 216 -18.63 29.13 0.63
N ILE A 217 -17.97 28.69 1.72
CA ILE A 217 -16.54 28.38 1.70
C ILE A 217 -16.35 26.95 1.15
N PRO A 218 -15.58 26.76 0.05
CA PRO A 218 -15.51 25.47 -0.64
C PRO A 218 -14.86 24.39 0.22
N GLY A 219 -15.48 23.21 0.25
CA GLY A 219 -14.97 22.02 0.93
C GLY A 219 -15.42 21.85 2.38
N ILE A 220 -15.84 22.92 3.06
CA ILE A 220 -16.36 22.87 4.44
C ILE A 220 -17.60 21.99 4.52
N THR A 221 -17.78 21.32 5.65
CA THR A 221 -19.00 20.56 5.97
C THR A 221 -19.56 21.03 7.32
N LEU A 222 -20.81 21.46 7.34
CA LEU A 222 -21.52 21.85 8.57
C LEU A 222 -22.29 20.65 9.17
N LEU A 223 -22.26 20.50 10.49
CA LEU A 223 -23.01 19.50 11.27
C LEU A 223 -23.54 20.11 12.56
N ASN A 224 -24.80 19.85 12.88
CA ASN A 224 -25.34 20.06 14.22
C ASN A 224 -24.98 18.87 15.13
N VAL A 225 -24.55 19.11 16.36
CA VAL A 225 -24.08 18.07 17.30
C VAL A 225 -25.17 17.05 17.68
N SER A 226 -26.43 17.45 17.73
CA SER A 226 -27.56 16.55 17.97
C SER A 226 -27.88 15.67 16.75
N LYS A 227 -27.39 16.04 15.56
CA LYS A 227 -27.73 15.42 14.26
C LYS A 227 -26.48 14.99 13.47
N LEU A 228 -25.47 14.46 14.17
CA LEU A 228 -24.23 13.93 13.58
C LEU A 228 -24.47 12.81 12.55
N ASN A 229 -23.67 12.80 11.48
CA ASN A 229 -23.89 11.91 10.33
C ASN A 229 -22.58 11.22 9.87
N VAL A 230 -22.54 9.89 9.89
CA VAL A 230 -21.39 9.06 9.47
C VAL A 230 -20.95 9.32 8.01
N LEU A 231 -21.87 9.72 7.12
CA LEU A 231 -21.53 10.06 5.73
C LEU A 231 -20.74 11.37 5.62
N LYS A 232 -20.90 12.27 6.59
CA LYS A 232 -20.15 13.53 6.74
C LYS A 232 -18.88 13.34 7.58
N LEU A 233 -18.97 12.68 8.75
CA LEU A 233 -17.84 12.46 9.67
C LEU A 233 -16.78 11.47 9.13
N ALA A 234 -17.19 10.44 8.38
CA ALA A 234 -16.27 9.46 7.78
C ALA A 234 -16.37 9.48 6.25
N PRO A 235 -15.91 10.57 5.56
CA PRO A 235 -16.12 10.74 4.14
C PRO A 235 -15.34 9.69 3.34
N GLY A 236 -16.08 8.79 2.68
CA GLY A 236 -15.54 7.63 1.97
C GLY A 236 -15.36 6.36 2.82
N GLY A 237 -15.88 6.31 4.05
CA GLY A 237 -15.74 5.15 4.96
C GLY A 237 -14.46 5.15 5.80
N HIS A 238 -13.67 6.24 5.76
CA HIS A 238 -12.45 6.39 6.55
C HIS A 238 -12.67 7.34 7.73
N VAL A 239 -12.35 6.88 8.94
CA VAL A 239 -12.50 7.52 10.27
C VAL A 239 -11.55 8.70 10.52
N ARG A 240 -11.33 9.57 9.54
CA ARG A 240 -10.18 10.48 9.53
C ARG A 240 -10.56 11.84 8.94
N HIS A 241 -11.42 12.60 9.61
CA HIS A 241 -11.89 13.90 9.14
C HIS A 241 -11.57 14.95 10.20
N PHE A 242 -10.87 16.02 9.81
CA PHE A 242 -10.59 17.12 10.73
C PHE A 242 -11.91 17.80 11.12
N CYS A 243 -12.14 17.94 12.43
CA CYS A 243 -13.35 18.51 13.01
C CYS A 243 -13.00 19.68 13.92
N ILE A 244 -13.75 20.78 13.77
CA ILE A 244 -13.70 21.99 14.60
C ILE A 244 -15.01 22.04 15.37
N TRP A 245 -14.94 22.27 16.68
CA TRP A 245 -16.08 22.26 17.60
C TRP A 245 -16.31 23.63 18.19
N THR A 246 -17.56 23.99 18.44
CA THR A 246 -17.88 25.09 19.38
C THR A 246 -17.91 24.57 20.82
N GLU A 247 -17.68 25.45 21.78
CA GLU A 247 -17.62 25.15 23.22
C GLU A 247 -18.88 24.40 23.70
N SER A 248 -20.07 24.95 23.44
CA SER A 248 -21.35 24.31 23.75
C SER A 248 -21.52 22.95 23.06
N ALA A 249 -21.16 22.83 21.79
CA ALA A 249 -21.23 21.57 21.05
C ALA A 249 -20.28 20.51 21.61
N PHE A 250 -19.11 20.90 22.12
CA PHE A 250 -18.14 20.01 22.72
C PHE A 250 -18.64 19.46 24.07
N CYS A 251 -19.14 20.34 24.95
CA CYS A 251 -19.74 19.96 26.23
C CYS A 251 -20.92 18.99 26.05
N LYS A 252 -21.82 19.28 25.12
CA LYS A 252 -23.04 18.50 24.82
C LYS A 252 -22.79 17.06 24.36
N LEU A 253 -21.54 16.69 24.03
CA LEU A 253 -21.18 15.31 23.68
C LEU A 253 -21.30 14.34 24.87
N ASP A 254 -20.98 14.78 26.10
CA ASP A 254 -21.07 13.91 27.28
C ASP A 254 -22.53 13.64 27.68
N GLU A 255 -23.45 14.59 27.46
CA GLU A 255 -24.91 14.35 27.56
C GLU A 255 -25.42 13.42 26.46
N LEU A 256 -24.98 13.66 25.22
CA LEU A 256 -25.41 12.90 24.05
C LEU A 256 -24.94 11.45 24.07
N TYR A 257 -23.76 11.14 24.61
CA TYR A 257 -23.16 9.81 24.53
C TYR A 257 -22.88 9.16 25.88
N GLY A 258 -22.94 9.92 26.98
CA GLY A 258 -22.60 9.44 28.31
C GLY A 258 -21.10 9.23 28.52
N THR A 259 -20.76 8.81 29.73
CA THR A 259 -19.50 8.17 30.05
C THR A 259 -19.77 6.70 30.38
N TRP A 260 -18.77 5.82 30.38
CA TRP A 260 -19.01 4.41 30.76
C TRP A 260 -19.63 4.23 32.16
N ARG A 261 -19.49 5.22 33.08
CA ARG A 261 -20.13 5.23 34.40
C ARG A 261 -21.55 5.82 34.41
N LYS A 262 -21.88 6.74 33.49
CA LYS A 262 -23.15 7.47 33.43
C LYS A 262 -23.70 7.42 32.01
N ALA A 263 -24.80 6.69 31.82
CA ALA A 263 -25.49 6.55 30.54
C ALA A 263 -25.88 7.92 29.92
N ALA A 264 -26.14 7.94 28.61
CA ALA A 264 -26.50 9.15 27.90
C ALA A 264 -27.87 9.67 28.33
N SER A 265 -27.96 10.94 28.74
CA SER A 265 -29.24 11.59 29.09
C SER A 265 -30.11 11.80 27.85
N LEU A 266 -29.51 12.26 26.74
CA LEU A 266 -30.21 12.58 25.50
C LEU A 266 -30.41 11.38 24.55
N LYS A 267 -30.13 10.14 25.01
CA LYS A 267 -30.34 8.92 24.22
C LYS A 267 -30.78 7.75 25.12
N SER A 268 -32.08 7.46 25.11
CA SER A 268 -32.64 6.28 25.79
C SER A 268 -31.89 4.99 25.42
N ASN A 269 -31.70 4.16 26.45
CA ASN A 269 -31.02 2.87 26.45
C ASN A 269 -29.69 2.90 25.67
N TYR A 270 -28.79 3.83 26.06
CA TYR A 270 -27.47 3.98 25.47
C TYR A 270 -26.36 4.29 26.47
N ASN A 271 -25.26 3.54 26.34
CA ASN A 271 -23.98 3.80 27.00
C ASN A 271 -22.85 3.61 25.94
N LEU A 272 -21.66 4.12 26.21
CA LEU A 272 -20.50 4.00 25.33
C LEU A 272 -20.09 2.53 25.12
N PRO A 273 -19.61 2.17 23.91
CA PRO A 273 -19.13 0.82 23.64
C PRO A 273 -17.88 0.48 24.47
N THR A 274 -17.81 -0.77 24.93
CA THR A 274 -16.69 -1.28 25.74
C THR A 274 -15.45 -1.59 24.91
N HIS A 275 -14.29 -1.49 25.55
CA HIS A 275 -13.00 -1.85 24.96
C HIS A 275 -12.77 -3.35 25.07
N LYS A 276 -12.28 -3.98 23.98
CA LYS A 276 -11.77 -5.38 24.02
C LYS A 276 -10.36 -5.49 24.59
N MET A 277 -9.62 -4.39 24.61
CA MET A 277 -8.24 -4.29 25.09
C MET A 277 -8.06 -2.87 25.64
N LEU A 278 -7.63 -2.74 26.89
CA LEU A 278 -7.53 -1.45 27.59
C LEU A 278 -6.23 -0.71 27.24
N ASN A 279 -5.08 -1.38 27.38
CA ASN A 279 -3.80 -0.89 26.90
C ASN A 279 -3.54 -1.47 25.50
N THR A 280 -3.49 -0.61 24.48
CA THR A 280 -3.21 -1.02 23.09
C THR A 280 -1.74 -0.89 22.68
N ASP A 281 -0.86 -0.46 23.59
CA ASP A 281 0.59 -0.39 23.32
C ASP A 281 1.24 -1.77 23.50
N LEU A 282 1.24 -2.53 22.40
CA LEU A 282 1.92 -3.82 22.30
C LEU A 282 3.44 -3.72 22.50
N SER A 283 4.08 -2.58 22.20
CA SER A 283 5.51 -2.39 22.43
C SER A 283 5.80 -2.33 23.94
N ARG A 284 5.00 -1.57 24.70
CA ARG A 284 5.12 -1.48 26.16
C ARG A 284 4.72 -2.79 26.86
N ILE A 285 3.67 -3.46 26.40
CA ILE A 285 3.28 -4.78 26.93
C ILE A 285 4.40 -5.80 26.69
N LEU A 286 4.85 -5.98 25.45
CA LEU A 286 5.86 -7.01 25.14
C LEU A 286 7.22 -6.76 25.82
N LYS A 287 7.54 -5.50 26.16
CA LYS A 287 8.77 -5.12 26.88
C LYS A 287 8.61 -5.10 28.41
N SER A 288 7.44 -5.42 28.95
CA SER A 288 7.21 -5.38 30.40
C SER A 288 8.07 -6.45 31.11
N PRO A 289 8.63 -6.17 32.30
CA PRO A 289 9.56 -7.09 32.98
C PRO A 289 8.88 -8.40 33.38
N GLU A 290 7.57 -8.40 33.62
CA GLU A 290 6.77 -9.59 33.95
C GLU A 290 6.73 -10.56 32.76
N ILE A 291 6.52 -10.04 31.55
CA ILE A 291 6.55 -10.85 30.32
C ILE A 291 7.99 -11.24 29.98
N GLN A 292 8.95 -10.32 30.02
CA GLN A 292 10.35 -10.62 29.68
C GLN A 292 10.97 -11.69 30.59
N ARG A 293 10.62 -11.72 31.89
CA ARG A 293 11.06 -12.75 32.83
C ARG A 293 10.58 -14.16 32.46
N ALA A 294 9.43 -14.28 31.79
CA ALA A 294 8.85 -15.56 31.38
C ALA A 294 9.25 -15.99 29.95
N LEU A 295 10.01 -15.18 29.20
CA LEU A 295 10.37 -15.46 27.82
C LEU A 295 11.72 -16.19 27.70
N ARG A 296 11.73 -17.27 26.90
CA ARG A 296 12.97 -17.94 26.48
C ARG A 296 13.82 -17.07 25.55
N ALA A 297 15.12 -17.34 25.52
CA ALA A 297 16.07 -16.69 24.61
C ALA A 297 15.66 -16.77 23.11
N PRO A 298 15.63 -15.65 22.36
CA PRO A 298 15.19 -15.67 20.95
C PRO A 298 16.19 -16.35 20.00
N HIS A 299 15.79 -17.47 19.37
CA HIS A 299 16.58 -18.18 18.35
C HIS A 299 16.59 -17.43 16.99
N LYS A 300 17.38 -16.36 16.88
CA LYS A 300 17.49 -15.52 15.66
C LYS A 300 18.31 -16.13 14.50
N LYS A 301 18.81 -17.37 14.65
CA LYS A 301 19.72 -18.03 13.70
C LYS A 301 18.95 -18.70 12.55
N ILE A 302 19.00 -18.11 11.35
CA ILE A 302 18.34 -18.65 10.15
C ILE A 302 19.20 -19.78 9.53
N HIS A 303 18.81 -21.04 9.75
CA HIS A 303 19.44 -22.19 9.10
C HIS A 303 18.91 -22.36 7.67
N ARG A 304 19.67 -21.88 6.68
CA ARG A 304 19.37 -22.08 5.25
C ARG A 304 19.81 -23.46 4.76
N ARG A 305 19.12 -24.01 3.76
CA ARG A 305 19.48 -25.29 3.11
C ARG A 305 20.92 -25.24 2.56
N VAL A 306 21.81 -26.01 3.17
CA VAL A 306 23.19 -26.17 2.67
C VAL A 306 23.16 -27.04 1.41
N LEU A 307 23.79 -26.57 0.33
CA LEU A 307 23.92 -27.35 -0.90
C LEU A 307 24.81 -28.58 -0.67
N LYS A 308 24.26 -29.78 -0.85
CA LYS A 308 24.99 -31.07 -0.74
C LYS A 308 26.00 -31.20 -1.89
N LYS A 309 27.20 -30.66 -1.67
CA LYS A 309 28.36 -30.84 -2.57
C LYS A 309 28.82 -32.30 -2.50
N ASN A 310 29.05 -32.94 -3.65
CA ASN A 310 29.50 -34.33 -3.72
C ASN A 310 30.94 -34.48 -3.12
N PRO A 311 31.16 -35.28 -2.07
CA PRO A 311 32.47 -35.43 -1.43
C PRO A 311 33.54 -36.02 -2.35
N LEU A 312 33.18 -36.99 -3.21
CA LEU A 312 34.10 -37.65 -4.13
C LEU A 312 34.71 -36.65 -5.13
N LYS A 313 33.90 -35.67 -5.57
CA LYS A 313 34.32 -34.60 -6.47
C LYS A 313 34.87 -33.35 -5.75
N ASN A 314 34.64 -33.18 -4.44
CA ASN A 314 35.07 -32.01 -3.68
C ASN A 314 35.88 -32.40 -2.43
N LEU A 315 37.21 -32.33 -2.55
CA LEU A 315 38.14 -32.73 -1.49
C LEU A 315 37.87 -32.04 -0.14
N ARG A 316 37.59 -30.72 -0.11
CA ARG A 316 37.33 -30.01 1.17
C ARG A 316 36.07 -30.52 1.87
N ILE A 317 35.08 -31.01 1.12
CA ILE A 317 33.87 -31.63 1.68
C ILE A 317 34.15 -33.06 2.13
N MET A 318 34.97 -33.82 1.38
CA MET A 318 35.47 -35.12 1.87
C MET A 318 36.21 -34.96 3.20
N LEU A 319 37.15 -34.01 3.31
CA LEU A 319 37.91 -33.77 4.55
C LEU A 319 37.06 -33.28 5.71
N LYS A 320 35.96 -32.56 5.45
CA LYS A 320 34.99 -32.17 6.49
C LYS A 320 34.17 -33.34 7.03
N LEU A 321 34.00 -34.41 6.25
CA LEU A 321 33.26 -35.62 6.64
C LEU A 321 34.18 -36.74 7.13
N ASN A 322 35.40 -36.83 6.59
CA ASN A 322 36.42 -37.81 6.92
C ASN A 322 37.82 -37.17 6.73
N PRO A 323 38.46 -36.70 7.82
CA PRO A 323 39.81 -36.11 7.76
C PRO A 323 40.89 -37.09 7.28
N TYR A 324 40.77 -38.39 7.60
CA TYR A 324 41.74 -39.44 7.25
C TYR A 324 41.88 -39.64 5.73
N ALA A 325 40.88 -39.26 4.95
CA ALA A 325 40.97 -39.22 3.48
C ALA A 325 42.13 -38.34 2.96
N LYS A 326 42.64 -37.37 3.75
CA LYS A 326 43.87 -36.61 3.44
C LYS A 326 45.09 -37.52 3.41
N THR A 327 45.27 -38.30 4.48
CA THR A 327 46.40 -39.23 4.67
C THR A 327 46.33 -40.38 3.67
N MET A 328 45.17 -41.02 3.53
CA MET A 328 44.95 -42.10 2.56
C MET A 328 45.26 -41.65 1.12
N ARG A 329 44.82 -40.44 0.72
CA ARG A 329 45.11 -39.90 -0.61
C ARG A 329 46.58 -39.53 -0.78
N ARG A 330 47.23 -38.92 0.22
CA ARG A 330 48.68 -38.62 0.20
C ARG A 330 49.49 -39.91 0.01
N ASN A 331 49.24 -40.92 0.82
CA ASN A 331 49.96 -42.20 0.79
C ASN A 331 49.74 -42.92 -0.54
N THR A 332 48.52 -42.87 -1.10
CA THR A 332 48.21 -43.45 -2.42
C THR A 332 48.97 -42.74 -3.55
N ILE A 333 49.03 -41.40 -3.55
CA ILE A 333 49.78 -40.63 -4.56
C ILE A 333 51.28 -40.94 -4.48
N LEU A 334 51.87 -40.95 -3.28
CA LEU A 334 53.29 -41.26 -3.08
C LEU A 334 53.62 -42.70 -3.54
N ARG A 335 52.76 -43.67 -3.22
CA ARG A 335 52.88 -45.06 -3.68
C ARG A 335 52.78 -45.18 -5.20
N GLN A 336 51.83 -44.47 -5.82
CA GLN A 336 51.68 -44.46 -7.28
C GLN A 336 52.89 -43.81 -7.98
N ALA A 337 53.42 -42.70 -7.45
CA ALA A 337 54.63 -42.06 -7.99
C ALA A 337 55.86 -42.99 -7.88
N LYS A 338 56.06 -43.65 -6.73
CA LYS A 338 57.13 -44.65 -6.54
C LYS A 338 57.00 -45.80 -7.55
N ASN A 339 55.80 -46.37 -7.70
CA ASN A 339 55.56 -47.48 -8.62
C ASN A 339 55.69 -47.06 -10.09
N HIS A 340 55.31 -45.84 -10.46
CA HIS A 340 55.52 -45.30 -11.80
C HIS A 340 57.01 -45.12 -12.10
N LYS A 341 57.78 -44.54 -11.15
CA LYS A 341 59.23 -44.44 -11.28
C LYS A 341 59.87 -45.82 -11.50
N ILE A 342 59.60 -46.79 -10.62
CA ILE A 342 60.10 -48.17 -10.77
C ILE A 342 59.75 -48.79 -12.14
N ARG A 343 58.56 -48.52 -12.69
CA ARG A 343 58.17 -49.00 -14.03
C ARG A 343 58.91 -48.28 -15.16
N MET A 344 59.16 -46.98 -15.04
CA MET A 344 59.98 -46.24 -16.01
C MET A 344 61.44 -46.68 -15.96
N ASP A 345 62.00 -46.84 -14.75
CA ASP A 345 63.37 -47.30 -14.53
C ASP A 345 63.55 -48.73 -15.10
N LYS A 346 62.60 -49.66 -14.86
CA LYS A 346 62.59 -50.99 -15.50
C LYS A 346 62.41 -50.93 -17.02
N ALA A 347 61.63 -49.99 -17.56
CA ALA A 347 61.46 -49.84 -19.00
C ALA A 347 62.74 -49.27 -19.67
N ALA A 348 63.47 -48.39 -18.97
CA ALA A 348 64.77 -47.90 -19.41
C ALA A 348 65.82 -49.02 -19.38
N ALA A 349 65.91 -49.79 -18.29
CA ALA A 349 66.80 -50.95 -18.21
C ALA A 349 66.49 -52.01 -19.28
N ALA A 350 65.21 -52.27 -19.57
CA ALA A 350 64.80 -53.17 -20.66
C ALA A 350 65.03 -52.60 -22.08
N LEU A 351 65.25 -51.29 -22.22
CA LEU A 351 65.72 -50.68 -23.46
C LEU A 351 67.25 -50.76 -23.59
N GLN A 352 67.99 -50.65 -22.47
CA GLN A 352 69.44 -50.86 -22.44
C GLN A 352 69.81 -52.32 -22.71
N ALA A 353 69.18 -53.29 -22.04
CA ALA A 353 69.40 -54.71 -22.34
C ALA A 353 69.19 -55.05 -23.84
N LYS A 354 68.29 -54.32 -24.53
CA LYS A 354 68.05 -54.45 -25.98
C LYS A 354 69.00 -53.67 -26.89
N SER A 355 69.82 -52.76 -26.36
CA SER A 355 71.01 -52.26 -27.07
C SER A 355 72.23 -53.16 -26.86
N ASP A 356 72.30 -53.82 -25.70
CA ASP A 356 73.49 -54.55 -25.26
C ASP A 356 73.54 -55.97 -25.86
N GLU A 357 72.41 -56.52 -26.29
CA GLU A 357 72.25 -57.81 -27.00
C GLU A 357 72.86 -57.85 -28.45
N LYS A 358 73.85 -57.01 -28.79
CA LYS A 358 74.50 -56.99 -30.12
C LYS A 358 76.01 -56.70 -30.18
N GLY A 359 76.81 -57.77 -30.16
CA GLY A 359 77.97 -57.94 -31.07
C GLY A 359 77.59 -58.99 -32.14
N VAL A 360 77.61 -58.81 -33.48
CA VAL A 360 78.54 -58.16 -34.46
C VAL A 360 79.61 -59.16 -34.95
N PRO A 361 79.96 -59.26 -36.27
CA PRO A 361 79.41 -58.65 -37.51
C PRO A 361 78.64 -59.67 -38.38
N GLY A 362 78.19 -59.45 -39.62
CA GLY A 362 78.02 -58.21 -40.41
C GLY A 362 78.62 -58.22 -41.85
N LYS A 363 77.78 -58.36 -42.91
CA LYS A 363 78.15 -58.06 -44.31
C LYS A 363 77.00 -57.42 -45.13
N LYS A 364 77.37 -56.51 -46.03
CA LYS A 364 76.59 -55.74 -47.05
C LYS A 364 77.48 -55.69 -48.33
N PRO A 365 77.04 -55.26 -49.55
CA PRO A 365 75.90 -54.37 -49.87
C PRO A 365 74.99 -54.87 -51.06
N VAL A 366 73.74 -54.40 -51.21
CA VAL A 366 73.20 -53.46 -52.26
C VAL A 366 73.31 -54.01 -53.71
N VAL A 367 72.28 -54.04 -54.59
CA VAL A 367 71.07 -53.19 -54.80
C VAL A 367 69.77 -54.03 -54.96
N GLY A 368 68.58 -53.41 -54.77
CA GLY A 368 67.28 -53.93 -55.25
C GLY A 368 66.13 -52.93 -55.06
N LYS A 369 65.36 -52.58 -56.12
CA LYS A 369 64.39 -51.45 -56.13
C LYS A 369 62.93 -51.89 -55.85
N LYS A 370 62.15 -50.97 -55.24
CA LYS A 370 60.67 -50.97 -54.98
C LYS A 370 60.19 -51.80 -53.76
N GLY A 371 59.36 -51.27 -52.85
CA GLY A 371 58.99 -49.86 -52.61
C GLY A 371 57.72 -49.64 -51.74
N LYS A 372 57.65 -48.45 -51.10
CA LYS A 372 56.50 -47.88 -50.31
C LYS A 372 56.13 -48.64 -49.02
N LYS A 373 55.80 -48.00 -47.88
CA LYS A 373 55.52 -46.56 -47.60
C LYS A 373 55.97 -46.12 -46.19
N VAL A 374 56.23 -44.82 -46.03
CA VAL A 374 56.94 -44.12 -44.93
C VAL A 374 56.26 -42.74 -44.78
N VAL A 375 56.04 -42.11 -43.61
CA VAL A 375 56.29 -42.38 -42.17
C VAL A 375 55.06 -41.83 -41.37
N GLY A 376 54.88 -41.77 -40.04
CA GLY A 376 55.70 -41.95 -38.82
C GLY A 376 55.52 -40.79 -37.82
N VAL A 377 55.79 -40.98 -36.52
CA VAL A 377 55.62 -39.94 -35.48
C VAL A 377 56.95 -39.30 -35.06
N LYS A 378 57.07 -37.97 -35.07
CA LYS A 378 58.07 -37.26 -34.26
C LYS A 378 57.77 -35.78 -33.97
N LYS A 379 57.84 -35.46 -32.66
CA LYS A 379 58.18 -34.19 -31.96
C LYS A 379 57.65 -32.82 -32.44
N GLN A 380 57.38 -31.99 -31.43
CA GLN A 380 56.99 -30.59 -31.53
C GLN A 380 58.12 -29.67 -32.04
N LYS A 381 57.75 -28.61 -32.76
CA LYS A 381 58.36 -27.27 -32.66
C LYS A 381 57.25 -26.20 -32.64
N LYS A 382 57.38 -25.21 -31.76
CA LYS A 382 56.87 -23.83 -31.94
C LYS A 382 57.94 -23.05 -32.74
N PRO A 383 57.67 -21.90 -33.40
CA PRO A 383 56.92 -20.76 -32.85
C PRO A 383 56.14 -19.85 -33.86
N VAL A 384 55.74 -18.66 -33.39
CA VAL A 384 55.35 -17.41 -34.11
C VAL A 384 53.96 -17.31 -34.78
N VAL A 385 53.17 -16.37 -34.23
CA VAL A 385 52.23 -15.37 -34.81
C VAL A 385 51.76 -15.50 -36.28
N GLY A 386 50.44 -15.42 -36.53
CA GLY A 386 49.90 -15.25 -37.90
C GLY A 386 48.37 -15.08 -38.11
N LYS A 387 47.78 -13.93 -37.70
CA LYS A 387 46.56 -13.23 -38.22
C LYS A 387 45.27 -13.98 -38.71
N LYS A 388 44.13 -13.30 -38.48
CA LYS A 388 42.76 -13.49 -39.07
C LYS A 388 41.96 -14.74 -38.63
N ALA A 389 40.61 -14.76 -38.66
CA ALA A 389 39.59 -13.70 -38.57
C ALA A 389 38.18 -14.32 -38.38
N ALA A 390 37.20 -13.51 -37.95
CA ALA A 390 35.74 -13.77 -37.99
C ALA A 390 35.19 -14.90 -37.09
N ALA A 391 33.92 -14.88 -36.65
CA ALA A 391 33.04 -13.74 -36.36
C ALA A 391 31.87 -14.19 -35.44
N THR A 392 31.47 -13.34 -34.48
CA THR A 392 30.13 -13.41 -33.87
C THR A 392 29.77 -12.04 -33.26
N LYS A 393 28.50 -11.65 -33.33
CA LYS A 393 28.07 -10.25 -33.14
C LYS A 393 27.80 -9.89 -31.66
N LYS A 394 28.26 -8.70 -31.26
CA LYS A 394 27.70 -7.95 -30.11
C LYS A 394 26.32 -7.38 -30.46
N PRO A 395 25.35 -7.40 -29.52
CA PRO A 395 24.33 -6.35 -29.40
C PRO A 395 24.93 -5.04 -28.83
N ALA A 396 24.25 -3.92 -29.03
CA ALA A 396 24.76 -2.58 -28.68
C ALA A 396 24.75 -2.28 -27.15
N ALA A 397 25.46 -1.23 -26.76
CA ALA A 397 25.41 -0.67 -25.41
C ALA A 397 24.31 0.39 -25.28
N ASP A 398 23.66 0.46 -24.11
CA ASP A 398 22.61 1.43 -23.81
C ASP A 398 23.11 2.88 -23.75
N LYS A 399 22.23 3.82 -24.11
CA LYS A 399 22.45 5.26 -23.93
C LYS A 399 22.11 5.69 -22.49
N LYS A 400 22.83 6.71 -22.02
CA LYS A 400 22.69 7.36 -20.71
C LYS A 400 21.22 7.68 -20.33
N PRO A 401 20.78 7.42 -19.08
CA PRO A 401 19.90 8.33 -18.36
C PRO A 401 20.72 9.51 -17.78
N ALA A 402 20.07 10.66 -17.55
CA ALA A 402 20.73 11.85 -16.99
C ALA A 402 20.95 11.72 -15.46
N ALA A 403 22.03 12.33 -14.97
CA ALA A 403 22.25 12.56 -13.55
C ALA A 403 21.94 14.02 -13.20
N ASP A 404 21.17 14.24 -12.14
CA ASP A 404 20.61 15.53 -11.76
C ASP A 404 21.32 16.10 -10.50
N LYS A 405 21.46 17.43 -10.45
CA LYS A 405 21.89 18.30 -9.33
C LYS A 405 23.25 18.07 -8.62
N LYS A 406 24.02 19.17 -8.57
CA LYS A 406 25.00 19.44 -7.49
C LYS A 406 24.28 19.60 -6.14
N PRO A 407 24.86 19.12 -5.02
CA PRO A 407 24.68 19.76 -3.71
C PRO A 407 25.52 21.03 -3.63
N ALA A 408 25.08 22.02 -2.85
CA ALA A 408 25.91 23.17 -2.48
C ALA A 408 26.83 22.82 -1.29
N ALA A 409 27.90 23.60 -1.09
CA ALA A 409 28.74 23.49 0.10
C ALA A 409 28.19 24.38 1.21
N ASP A 410 27.61 23.78 2.26
CA ASP A 410 27.16 24.51 3.45
C ASP A 410 28.33 24.83 4.39
N LYS A 411 28.31 26.03 4.96
CA LYS A 411 29.35 26.55 5.85
C LYS A 411 29.13 26.05 7.28
N LYS A 412 30.21 25.77 8.00
CA LYS A 412 30.17 25.68 9.47
C LYS A 412 29.70 27.04 10.04
N PRO A 413 28.72 27.08 10.97
CA PRO A 413 28.56 28.21 11.88
C PRO A 413 29.73 28.21 12.88
N ALA A 414 30.26 29.39 13.20
CA ALA A 414 31.25 29.54 14.27
C ALA A 414 30.54 29.70 15.64
N GLU A 415 31.21 29.29 16.71
CA GLU A 415 30.71 29.47 18.08
C GLU A 415 30.69 30.96 18.46
N LYS A 416 29.62 31.40 19.13
CA LYS A 416 29.59 32.70 19.80
C LYS A 416 30.14 32.56 21.21
N LYS A 417 31.15 33.37 21.57
CA LYS A 417 31.53 33.58 22.96
C LYS A 417 30.37 34.22 23.74
N PRO A 418 30.10 33.82 24.99
CA PRO A 418 29.37 34.67 25.91
C PRO A 418 30.26 35.81 26.40
N THR A 419 29.73 37.03 26.45
CA THR A 419 30.27 38.12 27.27
C THR A 419 29.71 38.01 28.68
N THR A 420 30.54 38.22 29.70
CA THR A 420 30.10 38.20 31.11
C THR A 420 30.99 39.11 31.94
N GLU A 421 30.79 40.42 31.77
CA GLU A 421 31.25 41.42 32.72
C GLU A 421 30.13 41.66 33.73
N GLU A 422 30.31 41.20 34.97
CA GLU A 422 29.78 41.85 36.18
C GLU A 422 30.27 41.08 37.42
N LYS A 423 31.30 41.62 38.10
CA LYS A 423 31.71 41.21 39.44
C LYS A 423 32.38 42.36 40.19
N LYS A 424 31.58 43.07 41.01
CA LYS A 424 31.91 43.64 42.34
C LYS A 424 30.95 44.78 42.69
N ALA A 425 30.19 44.62 43.78
CA ALA A 425 30.03 45.64 44.82
C ALA A 425 29.22 45.09 46.02
N VAL A 426 29.78 45.23 47.24
CA VAL A 426 29.16 45.20 48.59
C VAL A 426 28.52 43.87 49.09
N ALA A 427 28.69 43.65 50.40
CA ALA A 427 28.15 42.58 51.25
C ALA A 427 28.60 41.15 50.91
#